data_AF-A0A8J4EDA7-F1
#
_entry.id   AF-A0A8J4EDA7-F1
#
_cell.length_a   1.000
_cell.length_b   1.000
_cell.length_c   1.000
_cell.angle_alpha   90.00
_cell.angle_beta   90.00
_cell.angle_gamma   90.00
#
_symmetry.space_group_name_H-M   'P 1'
#
loop_
_entity.id
_entity.type
_entity.pdbx_description
1 polymer ?
#
loop_
_entity_poly.entity_id
_entity_poly.type
_entity_poly.pdbx_seq_one_letter_code
_entity_poly.pdbx_strand_id
1 'polypeptide(L)'
;MAAVVTFEVDDVVPAAGPLTTRPLGDLYDDAIVVGGDPALPVVPHHGVHPLLSAVGLAFNDHRPLVLTPDAVWLTIAQGVAQHVRLNAEALRHRLVRHTGRKKLVLDLTTLPTTAAEWAGAVESVGKLLAAEVDDADLFECDFSTSTPVDRTAARVVLLDAYSPYFSVWLMGVCGIPSVTLTGTVDDWRRIRERVGVLAERFGLETWCRSLAPIADQFVRAAAGEPDVAFWKRIYNPADAYGGQLITGWATRFYPYLEGDGGQDRPNPMLDLPLDEPRDLTVGPDDHMGYTGPGITSATVPATLSRVRVNLVDLARGENSTVTLHGGVAAVAQDPDGALRPVTGWHVATAAVEIDDVIERIVAEHHADPPVPSRFPNGPAEMLAIYRRMGSATLFDGAWRLLPDRETRHAGFPRGPSMTAYIDLPDGRSIAEVSEYSTGTSYWVVCRIEAGGPPPGPDEYRLPPPDRLIDRRPEDVPVYGTSLALLLETALDHGGDFERLRVGTLDRFGPRE
;
A
#
# COMPACT_ATOMS: atom_id res chain seq x y z
N MET A 1 22.76 -29.42 -4.68
CA MET A 1 23.06 -28.35 -3.70
C MET A 1 22.29 -27.12 -4.15
N ALA A 2 21.80 -26.28 -3.23
CA ALA A 2 21.30 -24.97 -3.63
C ALA A 2 22.47 -24.17 -4.22
N ALA A 3 22.27 -23.56 -5.39
CA ALA A 3 23.21 -22.57 -5.87
C ALA A 3 22.94 -21.24 -5.14
N VAL A 4 24.01 -20.48 -4.95
CA VAL A 4 24.00 -19.13 -4.38
C VAL A 4 24.98 -18.32 -5.22
N VAL A 5 24.53 -17.18 -5.73
CA VAL A 5 25.35 -16.26 -6.53
C VAL A 5 25.17 -14.86 -5.94
N THR A 6 26.26 -14.30 -5.43
CA THR A 6 26.33 -12.93 -4.91
C THR A 6 27.12 -12.07 -5.88
N PHE A 7 26.66 -10.84 -6.10
CA PHE A 7 27.34 -9.85 -6.92
C PHE A 7 27.11 -8.44 -6.38
N GLU A 8 28.15 -7.60 -6.49
CA GLU A 8 28.07 -6.19 -6.12
C GLU A 8 27.19 -5.41 -7.10
N VAL A 9 26.50 -4.39 -6.60
CA VAL A 9 25.59 -3.54 -7.37
C VAL A 9 25.97 -2.07 -7.22
N ASP A 10 25.98 -1.51 -6.01
CA ASP A 10 26.35 -0.13 -5.72
C ASP A 10 27.63 -0.01 -4.88
N ASP A 11 28.46 0.98 -5.21
CA ASP A 11 29.72 1.26 -4.49
C ASP A 11 29.39 2.14 -3.27
N VAL A 12 28.82 1.50 -2.25
CA VAL A 12 28.33 2.10 -1.00
C VAL A 12 28.83 1.31 0.20
N VAL A 13 29.08 2.01 1.32
CA VAL A 13 29.60 1.38 2.55
C VAL A 13 28.44 0.68 3.30
N PRO A 14 28.47 -0.64 3.53
CA PRO A 14 27.33 -1.32 4.15
C PRO A 14 27.05 -0.87 5.59
N ALA A 15 25.77 -0.78 5.97
CA ALA A 15 25.38 -0.38 7.33
C ALA A 15 25.93 -1.32 8.42
N ALA A 16 26.72 -0.76 9.33
CA ALA A 16 27.45 -1.49 10.37
C ALA A 16 26.59 -2.01 11.56
N GLY A 17 25.30 -1.72 11.60
CA GLY A 17 24.39 -2.09 12.70
C GLY A 17 23.15 -2.87 12.24
N PRO A 18 22.68 -3.86 13.00
CA PRO A 18 21.44 -4.59 12.70
C PRO A 18 20.21 -3.68 12.85
N LEU A 19 19.07 -4.13 12.30
CA LEU A 19 17.77 -3.49 12.46
C LEU A 19 17.01 -4.06 13.68
N THR A 20 16.06 -3.28 14.19
CA THR A 20 15.13 -3.76 15.21
C THR A 20 14.19 -4.81 14.62
N THR A 21 14.21 -6.02 15.19
CA THR A 21 13.37 -7.15 14.78
C THR A 21 12.36 -7.54 15.86
N ARG A 22 11.21 -8.11 15.46
CA ARG A 22 10.28 -8.88 16.31
C ARG A 22 10.16 -10.32 15.78
N PRO A 23 9.66 -11.29 16.56
CA PRO A 23 9.33 -12.62 16.05
C PRO A 23 8.30 -12.56 14.91
N LEU A 24 8.37 -13.50 13.97
CA LEU A 24 7.40 -13.64 12.87
C LEU A 24 5.99 -13.96 13.37
N GLY A 25 5.85 -14.77 14.42
CA GLY A 25 4.55 -15.12 15.01
C GLY A 25 3.78 -13.88 15.46
N ASP A 26 4.47 -12.94 16.11
CA ASP A 26 3.93 -11.69 16.62
C ASP A 26 3.36 -10.78 15.50
N LEU A 27 3.58 -11.03 14.21
CA LEU A 27 2.98 -10.20 13.15
C LEU A 27 1.49 -10.51 12.91
N TYR A 28 0.97 -11.60 13.46
CA TYR A 28 -0.40 -12.10 13.22
C TYR A 28 -1.05 -12.52 14.55
N ASP A 29 -1.44 -11.53 15.37
CA ASP A 29 -1.98 -11.74 16.72
C ASP A 29 -3.29 -12.58 16.77
N ASP A 30 -3.97 -12.75 15.63
CA ASP A 30 -5.19 -13.54 15.43
C ASP A 30 -4.95 -14.96 14.87
N ALA A 31 -3.68 -15.34 14.62
CA ALA A 31 -3.33 -16.63 14.03
C ALA A 31 -3.48 -17.80 15.02
N ILE A 32 -4.35 -18.74 14.68
CA ILE A 32 -4.50 -20.05 15.33
C ILE A 32 -3.28 -20.94 15.06
N VAL A 33 -2.71 -20.85 13.86
CA VAL A 33 -1.52 -21.62 13.42
C VAL A 33 -0.66 -20.73 12.52
N VAL A 34 0.65 -20.68 12.75
CA VAL A 34 1.63 -20.03 11.87
C VAL A 34 2.53 -21.09 11.22
N GLY A 35 2.68 -21.00 9.91
CA GLY A 35 3.49 -21.89 9.08
C GLY A 35 4.87 -21.31 8.76
N GLY A 36 5.90 -21.85 9.41
CA GLY A 36 7.29 -21.40 9.29
C GLY A 36 8.01 -21.59 10.63
N ASP A 37 9.01 -20.77 10.88
CA ASP A 37 9.54 -20.56 12.23
C ASP A 37 8.92 -19.28 12.81
N PRO A 38 8.00 -19.37 13.80
CA PRO A 38 7.39 -18.19 14.41
C PRO A 38 8.38 -17.37 15.26
N ALA A 39 9.51 -17.95 15.67
CA ALA A 39 10.57 -17.25 16.41
C ALA A 39 11.56 -16.52 15.49
N LEU A 40 11.44 -16.67 14.16
CA LEU A 40 12.30 -16.01 13.18
C LEU A 40 12.30 -14.48 13.38
N PRO A 41 13.46 -13.84 13.61
CA PRO A 41 13.54 -12.39 13.72
C PRO A 41 13.25 -11.72 12.38
N VAL A 42 12.22 -10.87 12.37
CA VAL A 42 11.78 -10.12 11.18
C VAL A 42 11.65 -8.63 11.46
N VAL A 43 11.99 -7.83 10.46
CA VAL A 43 11.92 -6.37 10.48
C VAL A 43 10.44 -5.93 10.32
N PRO A 44 9.91 -5.06 11.17
CA PRO A 44 8.57 -4.48 11.00
C PRO A 44 8.46 -3.71 9.67
N HIS A 45 7.57 -4.16 8.78
CA HIS A 45 7.40 -3.58 7.43
C HIS A 45 6.25 -2.56 7.33
N HIS A 46 5.55 -2.27 8.44
CA HIS A 46 4.58 -1.16 8.59
C HIS A 46 3.56 -1.01 7.44
N GLY A 47 3.01 -2.12 6.93
CA GLY A 47 2.01 -2.09 5.86
C GLY A 47 2.57 -1.92 4.44
N VAL A 48 3.90 -1.89 4.25
CA VAL A 48 4.54 -1.99 2.93
C VAL A 48 4.68 -3.46 2.53
N HIS A 49 4.45 -3.81 1.25
CA HIS A 49 4.61 -5.19 0.79
C HIS A 49 6.05 -5.71 1.06
N PRO A 50 6.25 -6.88 1.71
CA PRO A 50 7.56 -7.26 2.25
C PRO A 50 8.71 -7.32 1.24
N LEU A 51 8.47 -7.74 -0.02
CA LEU A 51 9.51 -7.69 -1.06
C LEU A 51 9.95 -6.25 -1.35
N LEU A 52 9.02 -5.30 -1.41
CA LEU A 52 9.33 -3.89 -1.64
C LEU A 52 9.96 -3.24 -0.39
N SER A 53 9.55 -3.65 0.80
CA SER A 53 10.17 -3.24 2.08
C SER A 53 11.63 -3.67 2.15
N ALA A 54 11.96 -4.94 1.83
CA ALA A 54 13.33 -5.42 1.81
C ALA A 54 14.20 -4.67 0.80
N VAL A 55 13.70 -4.46 -0.43
CA VAL A 55 14.41 -3.71 -1.48
C VAL A 55 14.62 -2.24 -1.08
N GLY A 56 13.59 -1.59 -0.54
CA GLY A 56 13.66 -0.18 -0.15
C GLY A 56 14.57 0.06 1.07
N LEU A 57 14.52 -0.81 2.08
CA LEU A 57 15.45 -0.77 3.20
C LEU A 57 16.88 -1.10 2.77
N ALA A 58 17.07 -2.08 1.88
CA ALA A 58 18.39 -2.42 1.34
C ALA A 58 19.03 -1.24 0.59
N PHE A 59 18.22 -0.50 -0.16
CA PHE A 59 18.64 0.68 -0.91
C PHE A 59 18.88 1.90 0.02
N ASN A 60 17.97 2.19 0.94
CA ASN A 60 18.07 3.35 1.82
C ASN A 60 19.19 3.21 2.88
N ASP A 61 19.34 2.02 3.48
CA ASP A 61 20.31 1.76 4.56
C ASP A 61 21.65 1.19 4.05
N HIS A 62 21.85 1.03 2.75
CA HIS A 62 23.01 0.33 2.18
C HIS A 62 23.20 -1.08 2.78
N ARG A 63 22.18 -1.95 2.66
CA ARG A 63 22.24 -3.34 3.17
C ARG A 63 22.22 -4.34 2.01
N PRO A 64 22.97 -5.46 2.08
CA PRO A 64 22.88 -6.50 1.07
C PRO A 64 21.45 -7.03 0.95
N LEU A 65 21.04 -7.43 -0.25
CA LEU A 65 19.69 -7.93 -0.53
C LEU A 65 19.74 -9.41 -0.95
N VAL A 66 19.01 -10.28 -0.24
CA VAL A 66 18.88 -11.70 -0.61
C VAL A 66 17.52 -11.95 -1.24
N LEU A 67 17.51 -12.48 -2.47
CA LEU A 67 16.28 -12.85 -3.17
C LEU A 67 16.21 -14.37 -3.39
N THR A 68 15.02 -14.92 -3.17
CA THR A 68 14.70 -16.34 -3.40
C THR A 68 13.75 -16.49 -4.60
N PRO A 69 13.81 -17.62 -5.34
CA PRO A 69 12.86 -17.90 -6.40
C PRO A 69 11.42 -17.88 -5.88
N ASP A 70 11.19 -18.41 -4.67
CA ASP A 70 9.87 -18.50 -4.06
C ASP A 70 9.29 -17.14 -3.67
N ALA A 71 10.08 -16.21 -3.12
CA ALA A 71 9.60 -14.88 -2.76
C ALA A 71 9.27 -14.03 -4.01
N VAL A 72 10.10 -14.11 -5.05
CA VAL A 72 9.85 -13.44 -6.34
C VAL A 72 8.62 -14.06 -7.03
N TRP A 73 8.53 -15.40 -7.05
CA TRP A 73 7.40 -16.09 -7.67
C TRP A 73 6.09 -15.88 -6.91
N LEU A 74 6.07 -15.88 -5.58
CA LEU A 74 4.86 -15.62 -4.80
C LEU A 74 4.38 -14.18 -4.93
N THR A 75 5.28 -13.20 -5.04
CA THR A 75 4.90 -11.82 -5.37
C THR A 75 4.16 -11.76 -6.71
N ILE A 76 4.68 -12.45 -7.73
CA ILE A 76 4.00 -12.56 -9.04
C ILE A 76 2.67 -13.35 -8.90
N ALA A 77 2.62 -14.43 -8.13
CA ALA A 77 1.40 -15.21 -7.94
C ALA A 77 0.30 -14.42 -7.21
N GLN A 78 0.64 -13.58 -6.23
CA GLN A 78 -0.27 -12.67 -5.54
C GLN A 78 -0.87 -11.65 -6.53
N GLY A 79 -0.06 -11.07 -7.42
CA GLY A 79 -0.55 -10.19 -8.48
C GLY A 79 -1.47 -10.88 -9.50
N VAL A 80 -1.23 -12.16 -9.83
CA VAL A 80 -2.14 -12.96 -10.66
C VAL A 80 -3.47 -13.21 -9.93
N ALA A 81 -3.43 -13.58 -8.64
CA ALA A 81 -4.63 -13.82 -7.84
C ALA A 81 -5.50 -12.54 -7.73
N GLN A 82 -4.86 -11.39 -7.53
CA GLN A 82 -5.52 -10.07 -7.57
C GLN A 82 -6.15 -9.80 -8.95
N HIS A 83 -5.42 -10.03 -10.05
CA HIS A 83 -5.95 -9.83 -11.40
C HIS A 83 -7.19 -10.69 -11.67
N VAL A 84 -7.14 -11.98 -11.32
CA VAL A 84 -8.27 -12.92 -11.51
C VAL A 84 -9.49 -12.50 -10.68
N ARG A 85 -9.31 -12.05 -9.43
CA ARG A 85 -10.40 -11.54 -8.59
C ARG A 85 -11.04 -10.29 -9.20
N LEU A 86 -10.24 -9.31 -9.60
CA LEU A 86 -10.71 -8.04 -10.17
C LEU A 86 -11.42 -8.20 -11.53
N ASN A 87 -11.01 -9.17 -12.34
CA ASN A 87 -11.46 -9.32 -13.72
C ASN A 87 -12.31 -10.59 -13.93
N ALA A 88 -12.94 -11.12 -12.88
CA ALA A 88 -13.65 -12.40 -12.90
C ALA A 88 -14.65 -12.55 -14.08
N GLU A 89 -15.47 -11.53 -14.35
CA GLU A 89 -16.35 -11.49 -15.52
C GLU A 89 -15.68 -10.85 -16.76
N ALA A 90 -14.78 -9.88 -16.55
CA ALA A 90 -14.15 -9.09 -17.61
C ALA A 90 -13.07 -9.82 -18.43
N LEU A 91 -12.50 -10.92 -17.90
CA LEU A 91 -11.53 -11.79 -18.58
C LEU A 91 -12.08 -12.47 -19.84
N ARG A 92 -13.37 -12.26 -20.13
CA ARG A 92 -14.10 -12.83 -21.27
C ARG A 92 -13.85 -12.12 -22.61
N HIS A 93 -13.27 -10.90 -22.70
CA HIS A 93 -12.98 -10.26 -24.03
C HIS A 93 -11.90 -9.13 -24.22
N ARG A 94 -11.43 -8.34 -23.23
CA ARG A 94 -10.21 -7.41 -23.25
C ARG A 94 -10.15 -6.14 -24.18
N LEU A 95 -9.35 -5.09 -23.78
CA LEU A 95 -8.24 -4.36 -24.55
C LEU A 95 -8.01 -2.78 -24.44
N VAL A 96 -7.06 -2.31 -23.57
CA VAL A 96 -5.91 -1.27 -23.66
C VAL A 96 -6.06 0.19 -24.31
N ARG A 97 -5.14 1.23 -24.35
CA ARG A 97 -3.75 1.64 -23.85
C ARG A 97 -3.45 3.20 -24.08
N HIS A 98 -2.39 3.85 -23.48
CA HIS A 98 -1.45 4.90 -24.08
C HIS A 98 -0.37 5.54 -23.09
N THR A 99 0.48 6.53 -23.51
CA THR A 99 1.79 6.94 -22.85
C THR A 99 2.33 8.41 -23.10
N GLY A 100 3.31 8.93 -22.29
CA GLY A 100 4.11 10.21 -22.40
C GLY A 100 5.55 10.16 -21.76
N ARG A 101 6.46 11.20 -21.77
CA ARG A 101 7.95 11.06 -21.47
C ARG A 101 8.84 12.36 -21.21
N LYS A 102 10.11 12.22 -20.69
CA LYS A 102 11.33 13.16 -20.60
C LYS A 102 11.38 14.33 -19.53
N LYS A 103 12.51 14.95 -19.04
CA LYS A 103 14.02 14.80 -18.92
C LYS A 103 14.57 15.83 -17.81
N LEU A 104 15.75 15.96 -17.11
CA LEU A 104 17.11 15.35 -16.77
C LEU A 104 17.68 16.11 -15.48
N VAL A 105 18.61 15.81 -14.49
CA VAL A 105 19.89 15.05 -14.12
C VAL A 105 20.03 14.97 -12.53
N LEU A 106 21.06 14.63 -11.68
CA LEU A 106 22.45 14.00 -11.56
C LEU A 106 22.76 13.64 -10.03
N ASP A 107 23.90 13.02 -9.61
CA ASP A 107 24.20 12.49 -8.23
C ASP A 107 25.64 12.60 -7.61
N LEU A 108 25.75 12.48 -6.26
CA LEU A 108 26.97 12.19 -5.43
C LEU A 108 26.67 11.45 -4.09
N THR A 109 27.68 10.82 -3.45
CA THR A 109 27.48 9.51 -2.79
C THR A 109 27.17 9.38 -1.27
N THR A 110 27.10 10.40 -0.41
CA THR A 110 26.60 10.26 1.01
C THR A 110 26.40 11.59 1.73
N LEU A 111 25.55 11.63 2.78
CA LEU A 111 25.38 12.81 3.65
C LEU A 111 26.38 12.82 4.83
N PRO A 112 26.96 13.98 5.19
CA PRO A 112 27.81 14.11 6.36
C PRO A 112 27.00 14.19 7.67
N THR A 113 27.43 13.44 8.69
CA THR A 113 26.80 13.35 10.01
C THR A 113 27.71 13.82 11.15
N THR A 114 29.02 13.59 11.05
CA THR A 114 30.03 14.08 12.03
C THR A 114 30.75 15.34 11.55
N ALA A 115 31.37 16.08 12.48
CA ALA A 115 32.15 17.28 12.15
C ALA A 115 33.33 16.99 11.17
N ALA A 116 33.87 15.77 11.15
CA ALA A 116 34.91 15.37 10.22
C ALA A 116 34.35 15.12 8.80
N GLU A 117 33.18 14.47 8.69
CA GLU A 117 32.49 14.32 7.41
C GLU A 117 32.04 15.68 6.86
N TRP A 118 31.54 16.58 7.71
CA TRP A 118 31.17 17.94 7.31
C TRP A 118 32.38 18.73 6.79
N ALA A 119 33.55 18.61 7.42
CA ALA A 119 34.77 19.23 6.90
C ALA A 119 35.18 18.66 5.53
N GLY A 120 35.08 17.34 5.34
CA GLY A 120 35.35 16.69 4.05
C GLY A 120 34.35 17.07 2.95
N ALA A 121 33.06 17.21 3.28
CA ALA A 121 32.02 17.68 2.37
C ALA A 121 32.25 19.14 1.96
N VAL A 122 32.52 20.04 2.93
CA VAL A 122 32.85 21.45 2.67
C VAL A 122 34.11 21.59 1.81
N GLU A 123 35.17 20.79 2.06
CA GLU A 123 36.36 20.79 1.19
C GLU A 123 36.03 20.31 -0.23
N SER A 124 35.15 19.32 -0.38
CA SER A 124 34.78 18.77 -1.70
C SER A 124 33.95 19.76 -2.52
N VAL A 125 32.94 20.40 -1.91
CA VAL A 125 32.15 21.44 -2.59
C VAL A 125 33.00 22.69 -2.86
N GLY A 126 33.88 23.08 -1.91
CA GLY A 126 34.81 24.19 -2.09
C GLY A 126 35.75 24.00 -3.30
N LYS A 127 36.25 22.79 -3.53
CA LYS A 127 37.07 22.45 -4.72
C LYS A 127 36.29 22.50 -6.03
N LEU A 128 34.99 22.18 -6.02
CA LEU A 128 34.15 22.30 -7.20
C LEU A 128 33.88 23.77 -7.53
N LEU A 129 33.54 24.59 -6.53
CA LEU A 129 33.39 26.04 -6.72
C LEU A 129 34.70 26.69 -7.20
N ALA A 130 35.84 26.31 -6.62
CA ALA A 130 37.16 26.82 -7.00
C ALA A 130 37.62 26.40 -8.41
N ALA A 131 36.95 25.46 -9.08
CA ALA A 131 37.18 25.16 -10.49
C ALA A 131 36.39 26.09 -11.44
N GLU A 132 35.39 26.80 -10.93
CA GLU A 132 34.44 27.62 -11.71
C GLU A 132 34.60 29.15 -11.44
N VAL A 133 35.48 29.57 -10.52
CA VAL A 133 35.71 30.99 -10.17
C VAL A 133 37.21 31.31 -10.02
N ASP A 134 37.67 32.41 -10.65
CA ASP A 134 39.10 32.76 -10.74
C ASP A 134 39.75 33.16 -9.39
N ASP A 135 38.96 33.74 -8.47
CA ASP A 135 39.46 34.37 -7.23
C ASP A 135 39.39 33.46 -5.98
N ALA A 136 39.17 32.15 -6.13
CA ALA A 136 38.92 31.24 -5.01
C ALA A 136 40.07 31.18 -3.97
N ASP A 137 41.33 31.23 -4.43
CA ASP A 137 42.52 31.19 -3.56
C ASP A 137 42.59 32.35 -2.56
N LEU A 138 41.91 33.48 -2.81
CA LEU A 138 41.84 34.62 -1.89
C LEU A 138 41.12 34.31 -0.57
N PHE A 139 40.37 33.20 -0.53
CA PHE A 139 39.60 32.75 0.63
C PHE A 139 40.29 31.61 1.40
N GLU A 140 41.45 31.11 0.99
CA GLU A 140 42.15 30.05 1.73
C GLU A 140 42.83 30.59 3.00
N CYS A 141 42.85 29.78 4.06
CA CYS A 141 43.54 30.09 5.32
C CYS A 141 44.83 29.28 5.44
N ASP A 142 45.90 29.77 4.81
CA ASP A 142 47.20 29.09 4.71
C ASP A 142 48.25 29.55 5.74
N PHE A 143 47.97 30.62 6.48
CA PHE A 143 48.89 31.29 7.41
C PHE A 143 49.58 30.34 8.41
N SER A 144 50.71 30.80 8.96
CA SER A 144 51.55 30.04 9.91
C SER A 144 50.87 29.65 11.23
N THR A 145 49.66 30.15 11.51
CA THR A 145 48.82 29.78 12.65
C THR A 145 47.58 28.97 12.27
N SER A 146 47.29 28.76 10.98
CA SER A 146 46.01 28.21 10.50
C SER A 146 45.90 26.68 10.66
N THR A 147 44.94 26.27 11.47
CA THR A 147 44.58 24.88 11.75
C THR A 147 43.66 24.28 10.65
N PRO A 148 43.34 22.97 10.69
CA PRO A 148 42.34 22.39 9.80
C PRO A 148 40.93 22.97 9.98
N VAL A 149 40.59 23.45 11.18
CA VAL A 149 39.31 24.10 11.46
C VAL A 149 39.23 25.44 10.73
N ASP A 150 40.30 26.24 10.78
CA ASP A 150 40.36 27.54 10.11
C ASP A 150 40.25 27.40 8.58
N ARG A 151 40.92 26.40 8.00
CA ARG A 151 40.82 26.05 6.56
C ARG A 151 39.41 25.62 6.16
N THR A 152 38.73 24.86 7.03
CA THR A 152 37.33 24.46 6.80
C THR A 152 36.40 25.67 6.87
N ALA A 153 36.55 26.52 7.89
CA ALA A 153 35.74 27.72 8.07
C ALA A 153 35.91 28.72 6.91
N ALA A 154 37.14 28.90 6.43
CA ALA A 154 37.44 29.80 5.32
C ALA A 154 36.76 29.34 4.00
N ARG A 155 36.67 28.02 3.78
CA ARG A 155 35.91 27.43 2.65
C ARG A 155 34.39 27.57 2.82
N VAL A 156 33.86 27.60 4.04
CA VAL A 156 32.44 27.99 4.26
C VAL A 156 32.23 29.46 3.86
N VAL A 157 33.17 30.36 4.15
CA VAL A 157 33.10 31.77 3.75
C VAL A 157 33.22 31.95 2.22
N LEU A 158 34.03 31.13 1.54
CA LEU A 158 34.05 31.07 0.06
C LEU A 158 32.66 30.67 -0.49
N LEU A 159 32.06 29.61 0.06
CA LEU A 159 30.73 29.14 -0.37
C LEU A 159 29.63 30.18 -0.10
N ASP A 160 29.69 30.88 1.04
CA ASP A 160 28.76 31.97 1.39
C ASP A 160 28.87 33.16 0.41
N ALA A 161 30.10 33.61 0.11
CA ALA A 161 30.35 34.73 -0.79
C ALA A 161 29.84 34.51 -2.23
N TYR A 162 29.82 33.26 -2.70
CA TYR A 162 29.32 32.87 -4.02
C TYR A 162 27.88 32.30 -4.00
N SER A 163 27.25 32.16 -2.83
CA SER A 163 25.87 31.66 -2.68
C SER A 163 24.79 32.42 -3.47
N PRO A 164 24.91 33.73 -3.81
CA PRO A 164 23.95 34.40 -4.70
C PRO A 164 23.99 33.91 -6.17
N TYR A 165 25.02 33.14 -6.55
CA TYR A 165 25.24 32.65 -7.91
C TYR A 165 25.18 31.12 -8.02
N PHE A 166 25.41 30.41 -6.91
CA PHE A 166 25.42 28.94 -6.86
C PHE A 166 24.63 28.43 -5.64
N SER A 167 23.63 27.57 -5.87
CA SER A 167 22.90 26.89 -4.79
C SER A 167 23.58 25.57 -4.39
N VAL A 168 24.04 25.49 -3.13
CA VAL A 168 24.68 24.29 -2.58
C VAL A 168 23.64 23.40 -1.91
N TRP A 169 23.47 22.18 -2.43
CA TRP A 169 22.63 21.15 -1.84
C TRP A 169 23.48 19.92 -1.48
N LEU A 170 23.20 19.32 -0.31
CA LEU A 170 23.76 18.03 0.08
C LEU A 170 22.65 16.99 -0.01
N MET A 171 22.89 15.91 -0.75
CA MET A 171 21.99 14.75 -0.84
C MET A 171 22.71 13.48 -0.41
N GLY A 172 21.95 12.50 0.06
CA GLY A 172 22.48 11.19 0.44
C GLY A 172 22.13 10.19 -0.64
N VAL A 173 23.13 9.59 -1.28
CA VAL A 173 22.90 8.44 -2.14
C VAL A 173 22.37 7.28 -1.32
N CYS A 174 21.39 6.62 -1.92
CA CYS A 174 20.88 5.33 -1.55
C CYS A 174 21.31 4.34 -2.65
N GLY A 175 21.59 3.10 -2.27
CA GLY A 175 22.17 2.08 -3.14
C GLY A 175 22.22 0.73 -2.43
N ILE A 176 22.18 -0.36 -3.18
CA ILE A 176 22.29 -1.72 -2.62
C ILE A 176 23.73 -2.20 -2.83
N PRO A 177 24.53 -2.45 -1.78
CA PRO A 177 25.94 -2.84 -1.95
C PRO A 177 26.07 -4.12 -2.78
N SER A 178 25.35 -5.18 -2.42
CA SER A 178 25.33 -6.44 -3.17
C SER A 178 23.98 -7.14 -3.14
N VAL A 179 23.74 -7.95 -4.18
CA VAL A 179 22.55 -8.80 -4.31
C VAL A 179 22.98 -10.25 -4.32
N THR A 180 22.32 -11.07 -3.51
CA THR A 180 22.48 -12.52 -3.47
C THR A 180 21.24 -13.21 -4.02
N LEU A 181 21.39 -13.93 -5.13
CA LEU A 181 20.36 -14.83 -5.66
C LEU A 181 20.59 -16.23 -5.13
N THR A 182 19.54 -16.83 -4.59
CA THR A 182 19.50 -18.23 -4.18
C THR A 182 18.74 -19.10 -5.19
N GLY A 183 18.83 -20.43 -5.05
CA GLY A 183 18.19 -21.37 -5.97
C GLY A 183 19.00 -21.59 -7.25
N THR A 184 18.59 -22.56 -8.07
CA THR A 184 19.34 -22.90 -9.30
C THR A 184 18.94 -22.02 -10.48
N VAL A 185 19.81 -21.93 -11.50
CA VAL A 185 19.49 -21.25 -12.78
C VAL A 185 18.19 -21.78 -13.38
N ASP A 186 17.90 -23.08 -13.22
CA ASP A 186 16.69 -23.72 -13.74
C ASP A 186 15.43 -23.32 -12.97
N ASP A 187 15.53 -22.92 -11.70
CA ASP A 187 14.40 -22.38 -10.94
C ASP A 187 14.02 -20.98 -11.43
N TRP A 188 15.03 -20.14 -11.74
CA TRP A 188 14.82 -18.84 -12.38
C TRP A 188 14.30 -18.99 -13.83
N ARG A 189 14.76 -20.00 -14.59
CA ARG A 189 14.21 -20.33 -15.93
C ARG A 189 12.74 -20.72 -15.84
N ARG A 190 12.35 -21.57 -14.88
CA ARG A 190 10.94 -21.94 -14.64
C ARG A 190 10.06 -20.74 -14.30
N ILE A 191 10.56 -19.75 -13.56
CA ILE A 191 9.85 -18.47 -13.34
C ILE A 191 9.65 -17.75 -14.67
N ARG A 192 10.72 -17.64 -15.48
CA ARG A 192 10.69 -16.96 -16.79
C ARG A 192 9.75 -17.62 -17.81
N GLU A 193 9.66 -18.95 -17.80
CA GLU A 193 8.71 -19.75 -18.58
C GLU A 193 7.27 -19.50 -18.13
N ARG A 194 7.00 -19.59 -16.82
CA ARG A 194 5.67 -19.34 -16.24
C ARG A 194 5.15 -17.94 -16.56
N VAL A 195 6.01 -16.92 -16.51
CA VAL A 195 5.66 -15.53 -16.88
C VAL A 195 5.15 -15.43 -18.33
N GLY A 196 5.66 -16.26 -19.25
CA GLY A 196 5.11 -16.36 -20.61
C GLY A 196 3.69 -16.91 -20.63
N VAL A 197 3.47 -18.03 -19.94
CA VAL A 197 2.14 -18.69 -19.86
C VAL A 197 1.09 -17.80 -19.19
N LEU A 198 1.48 -16.97 -18.21
CA LEU A 198 0.57 -16.02 -17.55
C LEU A 198 -0.03 -14.99 -18.53
N ALA A 199 0.76 -14.53 -19.50
CA ALA A 199 0.34 -13.51 -20.47
C ALA A 199 -0.84 -14.00 -21.32
N GLU A 200 -0.69 -15.18 -21.92
CA GLU A 200 -1.69 -15.78 -22.80
C GLU A 200 -2.94 -16.20 -22.03
N ARG A 201 -2.75 -16.88 -20.88
CA ARG A 201 -3.84 -17.55 -20.15
C ARG A 201 -4.74 -16.62 -19.34
N PHE A 202 -4.23 -15.49 -18.85
CA PHE A 202 -4.88 -14.73 -17.76
C PHE A 202 -5.06 -13.23 -18.02
N GLY A 203 -4.98 -12.70 -19.24
CA GLY A 203 -5.19 -11.26 -19.48
C GLY A 203 -3.95 -10.35 -19.37
N LEU A 204 -2.78 -10.93 -19.11
CA LEU A 204 -1.65 -10.23 -18.51
C LEU A 204 -0.59 -9.71 -19.49
N GLU A 205 -0.85 -9.64 -20.81
CA GLU A 205 0.14 -9.27 -21.82
C GLU A 205 0.84 -7.91 -21.62
N THR A 206 0.22 -6.95 -20.92
CA THR A 206 0.90 -5.68 -20.56
C THR A 206 1.84 -5.86 -19.37
N TRP A 207 1.43 -6.59 -18.34
CA TRP A 207 2.27 -6.83 -17.16
C TRP A 207 3.43 -7.79 -17.46
N CYS A 208 3.15 -8.89 -18.16
CA CYS A 208 4.17 -9.87 -18.55
C CYS A 208 5.21 -9.29 -19.53
N ARG A 209 4.89 -8.22 -20.28
CA ARG A 209 5.88 -7.46 -21.08
C ARG A 209 6.93 -6.77 -20.21
N SER A 210 6.58 -6.37 -18.98
CA SER A 210 7.55 -5.89 -17.98
C SER A 210 8.23 -7.05 -17.25
N LEU A 211 7.48 -8.07 -16.80
CA LEU A 211 8.06 -9.18 -16.02
C LEU A 211 9.03 -10.06 -16.81
N ALA A 212 8.78 -10.32 -18.10
CA ALA A 212 9.61 -11.21 -18.91
C ALA A 212 11.09 -10.77 -18.96
N PRO A 213 11.43 -9.54 -19.40
CA PRO A 213 12.82 -9.08 -19.40
C PRO A 213 13.43 -8.91 -18.00
N ILE A 214 12.63 -8.67 -16.95
CA ILE A 214 13.09 -8.73 -15.55
C ILE A 214 13.54 -10.16 -15.21
N ALA A 215 12.70 -11.16 -15.48
CA ALA A 215 13.02 -12.56 -15.22
C ALA A 215 14.16 -13.10 -16.09
N ASP A 216 14.36 -12.57 -17.32
CA ASP A 216 15.55 -12.84 -18.13
C ASP A 216 16.84 -12.35 -17.43
N GLN A 217 16.81 -11.20 -16.74
CA GLN A 217 17.95 -10.70 -15.96
C GLN A 217 18.20 -11.51 -14.68
N PHE A 218 17.16 -12.04 -14.01
CA PHE A 218 17.33 -13.03 -12.93
C PHE A 218 18.02 -14.30 -13.42
N VAL A 219 17.65 -14.83 -14.59
CA VAL A 219 18.30 -16.01 -15.18
C VAL A 219 19.78 -15.74 -15.50
N ARG A 220 20.11 -14.57 -16.08
CA ARG A 220 21.50 -14.16 -16.35
C ARG A 220 22.32 -14.02 -15.07
N ALA A 221 21.81 -13.30 -14.08
CA ALA A 221 22.49 -13.10 -12.81
C ALA A 221 22.72 -14.42 -12.05
N ALA A 222 21.71 -15.31 -11.99
CA ALA A 222 21.85 -16.63 -11.39
C ALA A 222 22.84 -17.55 -12.15
N ALA A 223 23.08 -17.31 -13.44
CA ALA A 223 24.11 -18.00 -14.22
C ALA A 223 25.53 -17.44 -14.02
N GLY A 224 25.70 -16.37 -13.23
CA GLY A 224 26.99 -15.70 -13.02
C GLY A 224 27.28 -14.55 -14.00
N GLU A 225 26.29 -14.11 -14.79
CA GLU A 225 26.41 -13.01 -15.76
C GLU A 225 25.51 -11.80 -15.41
N PRO A 226 25.60 -11.22 -14.20
CA PRO A 226 24.70 -10.15 -13.75
C PRO A 226 24.88 -8.86 -14.55
N ASP A 227 23.77 -8.30 -14.99
CA ASP A 227 23.70 -7.00 -15.65
C ASP A 227 23.64 -5.89 -14.60
N VAL A 228 24.80 -5.51 -14.04
CA VAL A 228 24.88 -4.56 -12.92
C VAL A 228 24.16 -3.23 -13.23
N ALA A 229 24.23 -2.77 -14.48
CA ALA A 229 23.53 -1.55 -14.93
C ALA A 229 21.99 -1.68 -14.88
N PHE A 230 21.43 -2.88 -15.01
CA PHE A 230 20.02 -3.15 -14.72
C PHE A 230 19.75 -3.25 -13.21
N TRP A 231 20.61 -3.93 -12.45
CA TRP A 231 20.40 -4.11 -11.00
C TRP A 231 20.44 -2.80 -10.21
N LYS A 232 21.30 -1.84 -10.58
CA LYS A 232 21.29 -0.46 -10.04
C LYS A 232 19.97 0.27 -10.19
N ARG A 233 19.08 -0.17 -11.10
CA ARG A 233 17.75 0.43 -11.32
C ARG A 233 16.62 -0.24 -10.53
N ILE A 234 16.93 -1.04 -9.51
CA ILE A 234 15.92 -1.83 -8.79
C ILE A 234 14.90 -0.98 -8.02
N TYR A 235 15.33 0.06 -7.30
CA TYR A 235 14.45 0.85 -6.42
C TYR A 235 14.22 2.29 -6.87
N ASN A 236 15.24 3.16 -6.86
CA ASN A 236 15.19 4.52 -7.38
C ASN A 236 16.51 4.85 -8.11
N PRO A 237 16.62 4.61 -9.43
CA PRO A 237 17.84 4.93 -10.16
C PRO A 237 18.12 6.43 -10.19
N ALA A 238 19.40 6.78 -10.12
CA ALA A 238 19.96 8.13 -10.28
C ALA A 238 19.18 9.05 -11.23
N ASP A 239 19.05 8.64 -12.50
CA ASP A 239 18.41 9.46 -13.54
C ASP A 239 16.90 9.66 -13.35
N ALA A 240 16.22 8.91 -12.49
CA ALA A 240 14.78 9.05 -12.24
C ALA A 240 14.45 8.92 -10.74
N TYR A 241 15.31 9.44 -9.86
CA TYR A 241 15.13 9.42 -8.42
C TYR A 241 13.83 10.15 -8.03
N GLY A 242 12.82 9.39 -7.59
CA GLY A 242 11.45 9.88 -7.40
C GLY A 242 11.16 10.58 -6.07
N GLY A 243 12.16 10.68 -5.17
CA GLY A 243 11.97 11.21 -3.82
C GLY A 243 11.02 10.33 -3.00
N GLN A 244 9.77 10.78 -2.82
CA GLN A 244 8.70 9.97 -2.19
C GLN A 244 8.10 8.91 -3.13
N LEU A 245 8.33 9.03 -4.44
CA LEU A 245 7.93 8.03 -5.42
C LEU A 245 9.08 7.04 -5.68
N ILE A 246 8.67 5.79 -5.91
CA ILE A 246 9.52 4.66 -6.30
C ILE A 246 9.38 4.49 -7.81
N THR A 247 10.50 4.42 -8.52
CA THR A 247 10.56 4.51 -9.99
C THR A 247 11.36 3.38 -10.65
N GLY A 248 12.13 2.62 -9.86
CA GLY A 248 12.91 1.47 -10.29
C GLY A 248 12.06 0.25 -10.67
N TRP A 249 12.67 -0.76 -11.27
CA TRP A 249 11.94 -1.89 -11.87
C TRP A 249 11.25 -2.81 -10.86
N ALA A 250 11.60 -2.79 -9.57
CA ALA A 250 10.89 -3.57 -8.55
C ALA A 250 9.41 -3.16 -8.42
N THR A 251 9.07 -1.93 -8.79
CA THR A 251 7.67 -1.46 -8.91
C THR A 251 6.82 -2.31 -9.85
N ARG A 252 7.44 -2.95 -10.85
CA ARG A 252 6.77 -3.70 -11.91
C ARG A 252 6.36 -5.12 -11.49
N PHE A 253 6.69 -5.54 -10.27
CA PHE A 253 6.14 -6.76 -9.66
C PHE A 253 4.66 -6.62 -9.26
N TYR A 254 4.09 -5.42 -9.26
CA TYR A 254 2.73 -5.16 -8.80
C TYR A 254 1.85 -4.74 -10.00
N PRO A 255 0.84 -5.54 -10.40
CA PRO A 255 -0.02 -5.20 -11.54
C PRO A 255 -1.02 -4.08 -11.22
N TYR A 256 -1.42 -4.00 -9.96
CA TYR A 256 -2.42 -3.08 -9.43
C TYR A 256 -1.94 -2.42 -8.15
N LEU A 257 -2.53 -1.28 -7.85
CA LEU A 257 -2.24 -0.41 -6.73
C LEU A 257 -3.54 0.00 -6.05
N GLU A 258 -3.43 0.59 -4.86
CA GLU A 258 -4.56 1.20 -4.18
C GLU A 258 -4.98 2.52 -4.82
N GLY A 259 -6.30 2.73 -4.89
CA GLY A 259 -7.00 3.93 -5.33
C GLY A 259 -8.25 4.14 -4.47
N ASP A 260 -9.20 4.96 -4.93
CA ASP A 260 -10.33 5.45 -4.11
C ASP A 260 -11.28 4.34 -3.62
N GLY A 261 -10.95 3.78 -2.46
CA GLY A 261 -11.63 2.64 -1.82
C GLY A 261 -11.49 1.31 -2.58
N GLY A 262 -10.36 1.07 -3.27
CA GLY A 262 -10.14 -0.17 -4.03
C GLY A 262 -8.67 -0.53 -4.28
N GLN A 263 -8.40 -1.83 -4.42
CA GLN A 263 -7.09 -2.39 -4.82
C GLN A 263 -7.08 -2.74 -6.32
N ASP A 264 -7.59 -1.84 -7.17
CA ASP A 264 -7.95 -2.08 -8.57
C ASP A 264 -7.28 -1.13 -9.59
N ARG A 265 -6.60 -0.08 -9.12
CA ARG A 265 -5.96 0.93 -9.98
C ARG A 265 -4.76 0.32 -10.72
N PRO A 266 -4.71 0.32 -12.07
CA PRO A 266 -3.57 -0.21 -12.82
C PRO A 266 -2.25 0.52 -12.47
N ASN A 267 -1.15 -0.22 -12.36
CA ASN A 267 0.16 0.36 -12.09
C ASN A 267 0.69 1.14 -13.32
N PRO A 268 0.91 2.47 -13.23
CA PRO A 268 1.34 3.29 -14.38
C PRO A 268 2.73 2.93 -14.91
N MET A 269 3.55 2.23 -14.12
CA MET A 269 4.88 1.77 -14.54
C MET A 269 4.82 0.72 -15.66
N LEU A 270 3.67 0.04 -15.84
CA LEU A 270 3.56 -1.09 -16.78
C LEU A 270 3.29 -0.70 -18.23
N ASP A 271 2.84 0.53 -18.49
CA ASP A 271 2.73 1.07 -19.85
C ASP A 271 4.07 1.63 -20.39
N LEU A 272 5.08 1.74 -19.53
CA LEU A 272 6.43 2.20 -19.87
C LEU A 272 7.33 1.05 -20.38
N PRO A 273 8.27 1.31 -21.31
CA PRO A 273 9.43 0.45 -21.55
C PRO A 273 10.15 0.09 -20.24
N LEU A 274 10.75 -1.11 -20.11
CA LEU A 274 11.37 -1.57 -18.86
C LEU A 274 12.42 -0.60 -18.32
N ASP A 275 13.18 0.01 -19.22
CA ASP A 275 14.31 0.88 -18.92
C ASP A 275 13.89 2.30 -18.51
N GLU A 276 12.63 2.66 -18.70
CA GLU A 276 11.96 3.90 -18.29
C GLU A 276 11.28 3.76 -16.91
N PRO A 277 10.96 4.85 -16.19
CA PRO A 277 11.31 6.24 -16.49
C PRO A 277 12.83 6.43 -16.50
N ARG A 278 13.31 7.27 -17.41
CA ARG A 278 14.67 7.79 -17.41
C ARG A 278 14.65 9.30 -17.38
N ASP A 279 15.67 9.82 -16.75
CA ASP A 279 16.00 11.23 -16.76
C ASP A 279 14.91 12.15 -16.14
N LEU A 280 14.03 11.70 -15.25
CA LEU A 280 12.86 12.50 -14.79
C LEU A 280 13.06 13.26 -13.46
N THR A 281 14.26 13.27 -12.90
CA THR A 281 14.66 14.16 -11.80
C THR A 281 15.10 15.50 -12.39
N VAL A 282 14.69 16.63 -11.80
CA VAL A 282 14.69 17.96 -12.47
C VAL A 282 15.56 18.99 -11.75
N GLY A 283 16.25 19.82 -12.54
CA GLY A 283 16.76 21.15 -12.19
C GLY A 283 16.84 22.04 -13.45
N PRO A 284 17.23 23.33 -13.35
CA PRO A 284 17.75 24.03 -12.18
C PRO A 284 16.81 25.11 -11.59
N ASP A 285 15.78 25.52 -12.33
CA ASP A 285 14.94 26.69 -11.99
C ASP A 285 13.79 26.34 -11.02
N ASP A 286 14.16 26.25 -9.75
CA ASP A 286 13.30 26.24 -8.55
C ASP A 286 12.38 25.01 -8.31
N HIS A 287 12.42 24.56 -7.04
CA HIS A 287 11.58 23.52 -6.41
C HIS A 287 11.85 22.04 -6.77
N MET A 288 12.22 21.26 -5.75
CA MET A 288 12.41 19.79 -5.81
C MET A 288 11.11 19.06 -6.19
N GLY A 289 11.01 18.57 -7.43
CA GLY A 289 9.82 17.86 -7.91
C GLY A 289 10.08 16.83 -9.00
N TYR A 290 10.00 15.54 -8.66
CA TYR A 290 9.90 14.46 -9.66
C TYR A 290 8.54 14.54 -10.35
N THR A 291 8.53 14.76 -11.67
CA THR A 291 7.32 14.95 -12.47
C THR A 291 7.14 13.84 -13.51
N GLY A 292 7.12 12.60 -13.01
CA GLY A 292 6.97 11.40 -13.83
C GLY A 292 6.03 10.34 -13.26
N PRO A 293 5.80 9.23 -13.99
CA PRO A 293 5.13 8.06 -13.47
C PRO A 293 5.98 7.41 -12.36
N GLY A 294 5.33 6.96 -11.29
CA GLY A 294 5.94 6.31 -10.13
C GLY A 294 4.86 5.74 -9.22
N ILE A 295 5.26 5.03 -8.16
CA ILE A 295 4.33 4.50 -7.14
C ILE A 295 4.85 4.85 -5.74
N THR A 296 3.97 5.03 -4.75
CA THR A 296 4.40 5.07 -3.34
C THR A 296 4.31 3.67 -2.74
N SER A 297 5.19 3.36 -1.78
CA SER A 297 5.19 2.09 -1.04
C SER A 297 3.83 1.79 -0.40
N ALA A 298 3.15 2.82 0.12
CA ALA A 298 1.83 2.73 0.70
C ALA A 298 0.70 2.37 -0.30
N THR A 299 0.88 2.63 -1.59
CA THR A 299 -0.12 2.23 -2.61
C THR A 299 0.06 0.80 -3.15
N VAL A 300 1.03 0.04 -2.63
CA VAL A 300 1.29 -1.33 -3.04
C VAL A 300 0.59 -2.30 -2.07
N PRO A 301 -0.37 -3.13 -2.53
CA PRO A 301 -1.07 -4.08 -1.69
C PRO A 301 -0.12 -5.00 -0.92
N ALA A 302 -0.02 -4.78 0.40
CA ALA A 302 0.78 -5.60 1.31
C ALA A 302 0.03 -6.82 1.86
N THR A 303 -1.15 -7.13 1.30
CA THR A 303 -2.03 -8.18 1.76
C THR A 303 -1.58 -9.56 1.29
N LEU A 304 -1.59 -10.53 2.21
CA LEU A 304 -1.44 -11.94 1.88
C LEU A 304 -2.62 -12.41 1.02
N SER A 305 -2.39 -13.39 0.13
CA SER A 305 -3.49 -14.10 -0.50
C SER A 305 -4.25 -14.90 0.56
N ARG A 306 -5.59 -14.83 0.55
CA ARG A 306 -6.44 -15.47 1.55
C ARG A 306 -7.54 -16.32 0.93
N VAL A 307 -7.96 -17.36 1.62
CA VAL A 307 -9.08 -18.24 1.23
C VAL A 307 -9.82 -18.76 2.47
N ARG A 308 -11.15 -18.69 2.46
CA ARG A 308 -12.00 -19.32 3.50
C ARG A 308 -12.06 -20.83 3.28
N VAL A 309 -11.95 -21.59 4.36
CA VAL A 309 -12.12 -23.05 4.36
C VAL A 309 -13.10 -23.43 5.46
N ASN A 310 -14.19 -24.08 5.07
CA ASN A 310 -15.17 -24.67 5.98
C ASN A 310 -14.65 -26.02 6.46
N LEU A 311 -14.59 -26.19 7.78
CA LEU A 311 -14.17 -27.38 8.50
C LEU A 311 -15.39 -28.10 9.06
N VAL A 312 -15.34 -29.43 9.04
CA VAL A 312 -16.38 -30.31 9.61
C VAL A 312 -15.67 -31.32 10.53
N ASP A 313 -15.70 -31.07 11.84
CA ASP A 313 -15.21 -32.01 12.85
C ASP A 313 -16.27 -33.11 13.04
N LEU A 314 -16.17 -34.16 12.23
CA LEU A 314 -17.04 -35.35 12.31
C LEU A 314 -16.91 -36.12 13.63
N ALA A 315 -15.89 -35.86 14.47
CA ALA A 315 -15.74 -36.49 15.77
C ALA A 315 -16.43 -35.70 16.90
N ARG A 316 -16.57 -34.38 16.76
CA ARG A 316 -17.38 -33.52 17.65
C ARG A 316 -18.82 -33.30 17.17
N GLY A 317 -19.06 -33.39 15.87
CA GLY A 317 -20.31 -32.92 15.24
C GLY A 317 -20.35 -31.39 15.07
N GLU A 318 -19.19 -30.74 15.05
CA GLU A 318 -19.04 -29.28 14.98
C GLU A 318 -18.59 -28.83 13.58
N ASN A 319 -19.17 -27.73 13.10
CA ASN A 319 -18.72 -27.05 11.89
C ASN A 319 -18.07 -25.72 12.28
N SER A 320 -17.01 -25.32 11.59
CA SER A 320 -16.36 -24.02 11.77
C SER A 320 -15.75 -23.52 10.46
N THR A 321 -15.44 -22.22 10.37
CA THR A 321 -14.78 -21.64 9.19
C THR A 321 -13.50 -20.94 9.63
N VAL A 322 -12.41 -21.22 8.90
CA VAL A 322 -11.11 -20.57 9.09
C VAL A 322 -10.69 -19.89 7.80
N THR A 323 -9.85 -18.86 7.90
CA THR A 323 -9.20 -18.27 6.74
C THR A 323 -7.75 -18.70 6.72
N LEU A 324 -7.29 -19.28 5.61
CA LEU A 324 -5.87 -19.49 5.35
C LEU A 324 -5.31 -18.29 4.60
N HIS A 325 -4.21 -17.75 5.11
CA HIS A 325 -3.48 -16.62 4.53
C HIS A 325 -2.08 -17.11 4.11
N GLY A 326 -1.55 -16.64 2.98
CA GLY A 326 -0.21 -17.00 2.53
C GLY A 326 0.36 -16.11 1.42
N GLY A 327 1.68 -16.08 1.31
CA GLY A 327 2.42 -15.23 0.36
C GLY A 327 3.82 -14.88 0.88
N VAL A 328 4.35 -13.74 0.42
CA VAL A 328 5.52 -13.11 1.08
C VAL A 328 5.02 -12.41 2.34
N ALA A 329 5.48 -12.87 3.51
CA ALA A 329 4.92 -12.53 4.82
C ALA A 329 5.67 -11.42 5.55
N ALA A 330 7.01 -11.43 5.50
CA ALA A 330 7.84 -10.48 6.24
C ALA A 330 9.22 -10.30 5.60
N VAL A 331 10.09 -9.52 6.25
CA VAL A 331 11.51 -9.37 5.89
C VAL A 331 12.36 -9.90 7.04
N ALA A 332 13.12 -10.97 6.82
CA ALA A 332 14.13 -11.40 7.77
C ALA A 332 15.43 -10.60 7.57
N GLN A 333 16.23 -10.48 8.63
CA GLN A 333 17.62 -10.03 8.53
C GLN A 333 18.55 -11.21 8.82
N ASP A 334 19.48 -11.47 7.90
CA ASP A 334 20.54 -12.47 8.06
C ASP A 334 21.72 -11.90 8.87
N PRO A 335 22.63 -12.74 9.44
CA PRO A 335 23.60 -12.29 10.45
C PRO A 335 24.68 -11.29 9.98
N ASP A 336 24.82 -11.13 8.67
CA ASP A 336 25.66 -10.13 8.00
C ASP A 336 24.94 -8.79 7.76
N GLY A 337 23.70 -8.67 8.22
CA GLY A 337 22.84 -7.50 8.03
C GLY A 337 22.00 -7.55 6.75
N ALA A 338 22.14 -8.58 5.91
CA ALA A 338 21.43 -8.71 4.65
C ALA A 338 19.91 -8.86 4.86
N LEU A 339 19.12 -8.24 3.99
CA LEU A 339 17.66 -8.27 4.06
C LEU A 339 17.07 -9.27 3.08
N ARG A 340 16.16 -10.11 3.57
CA ARG A 340 15.61 -11.25 2.82
C ARG A 340 14.08 -11.29 2.98
N PRO A 341 13.29 -11.11 1.90
CA PRO A 341 11.86 -11.35 1.95
C PRO A 341 11.60 -12.83 2.29
N VAL A 342 10.75 -13.08 3.29
CA VAL A 342 10.41 -14.44 3.74
C VAL A 342 8.96 -14.77 3.47
N THR A 343 8.75 -15.97 2.96
CA THR A 343 7.45 -16.54 2.61
C THR A 343 6.85 -17.23 3.84
N GLY A 344 5.55 -17.03 4.07
CA GLY A 344 4.85 -17.62 5.20
C GLY A 344 3.38 -17.87 4.92
N TRP A 345 2.74 -18.62 5.82
CA TRP A 345 1.29 -18.78 5.85
C TRP A 345 0.80 -18.81 7.29
N HIS A 346 -0.47 -18.50 7.51
CA HIS A 346 -1.14 -18.69 8.80
C HIS A 346 -2.61 -19.06 8.60
N VAL A 347 -3.22 -19.57 9.67
CA VAL A 347 -4.66 -19.86 9.75
C VAL A 347 -5.25 -18.97 10.84
N ALA A 348 -6.20 -18.11 10.48
CA ALA A 348 -6.95 -17.27 11.40
C ALA A 348 -8.40 -17.78 11.52
N THR A 349 -9.12 -17.32 12.55
CA THR A 349 -10.59 -17.50 12.60
C THR A 349 -11.19 -16.70 11.44
N ALA A 350 -12.17 -17.23 10.72
CA ALA A 350 -12.73 -16.49 9.59
C ALA A 350 -13.52 -15.26 10.06
N ALA A 351 -12.95 -14.07 9.85
CA ALA A 351 -13.66 -12.82 9.95
C ALA A 351 -14.80 -12.74 8.91
N VAL A 352 -15.79 -11.91 9.18
CA VAL A 352 -16.89 -11.65 8.24
C VAL A 352 -16.49 -10.53 7.31
N GLU A 353 -16.47 -10.80 6.00
CA GLU A 353 -15.99 -9.87 4.98
C GLU A 353 -17.17 -9.35 4.16
N ILE A 354 -17.17 -8.05 3.86
CA ILE A 354 -18.32 -7.42 3.19
C ILE A 354 -18.54 -7.94 1.77
N ASP A 355 -17.48 -8.35 1.05
CA ASP A 355 -17.59 -8.99 -0.27
C ASP A 355 -18.33 -10.33 -0.21
N ASP A 356 -18.08 -11.18 0.80
CA ASP A 356 -18.77 -12.47 0.97
C ASP A 356 -20.27 -12.23 1.22
N VAL A 357 -20.59 -11.24 2.05
CA VAL A 357 -21.97 -10.81 2.36
C VAL A 357 -22.66 -10.24 1.12
N ILE A 358 -21.97 -9.42 0.32
CA ILE A 358 -22.48 -8.87 -0.94
C ILE A 358 -22.81 -10.00 -1.93
N GLU A 359 -21.91 -10.97 -2.13
CA GLU A 359 -22.14 -12.08 -3.06
C GLU A 359 -23.29 -12.97 -2.59
N ARG A 360 -23.44 -13.18 -1.28
CA ARG A 360 -24.60 -13.85 -0.69
C ARG A 360 -25.91 -13.09 -0.91
N ILE A 361 -25.94 -11.77 -0.68
CA ILE A 361 -27.13 -10.94 -0.93
C ILE A 361 -27.54 -10.97 -2.42
N VAL A 362 -26.58 -10.93 -3.34
CA VAL A 362 -26.85 -11.03 -4.79
C VAL A 362 -27.33 -12.42 -5.22
N ALA A 363 -26.98 -13.47 -4.48
CA ALA A 363 -27.38 -14.86 -4.77
C ALA A 363 -28.71 -15.27 -4.11
N GLU A 364 -28.98 -14.81 -2.88
CA GLU A 364 -30.12 -15.24 -2.05
C GLU A 364 -31.28 -14.23 -2.04
N HIS A 365 -31.05 -12.98 -2.44
CA HIS A 365 -32.01 -11.88 -2.37
C HIS A 365 -32.09 -11.06 -3.67
N HIS A 366 -33.03 -10.12 -3.74
CA HIS A 366 -33.17 -9.25 -4.91
C HIS A 366 -32.31 -7.99 -4.75
N ALA A 367 -31.35 -7.82 -5.65
CA ALA A 367 -30.47 -6.65 -5.71
C ALA A 367 -30.59 -5.94 -7.07
N ASP A 368 -30.70 -4.61 -7.04
CA ASP A 368 -30.66 -3.74 -8.21
C ASP A 368 -29.22 -3.54 -8.71
N PRO A 369 -28.99 -3.31 -10.02
CA PRO A 369 -27.66 -3.03 -10.54
C PRO A 369 -27.06 -1.73 -9.94
N PRO A 370 -25.72 -1.64 -9.79
CA PRO A 370 -25.06 -0.49 -9.20
C PRO A 370 -25.26 0.78 -10.03
N VAL A 371 -25.54 1.89 -9.35
CA VAL A 371 -25.77 3.21 -9.95
C VAL A 371 -24.54 4.10 -9.71
N PRO A 372 -23.88 4.64 -10.76
CA PRO A 372 -22.69 5.46 -10.56
C PRO A 372 -22.96 6.76 -9.78
N SER A 373 -22.51 6.80 -8.52
CA SER A 373 -22.50 8.04 -7.73
C SER A 373 -21.38 8.97 -8.23
N ARG A 374 -21.65 10.28 -8.26
CA ARG A 374 -20.66 11.29 -8.69
C ARG A 374 -19.67 11.68 -7.60
N PHE A 375 -20.05 11.48 -6.34
CA PHE A 375 -19.27 11.83 -5.16
C PHE A 375 -19.50 10.74 -4.09
N PRO A 376 -18.94 9.54 -4.28
CA PRO A 376 -19.11 8.44 -3.32
C PRO A 376 -18.60 8.86 -1.93
N ASN A 377 -19.45 8.72 -0.92
CA ASN A 377 -19.18 9.10 0.46
C ASN A 377 -19.82 8.09 1.42
N GLY A 378 -19.26 7.94 2.63
CA GLY A 378 -19.69 6.95 3.62
C GLY A 378 -18.62 5.88 3.92
N PRO A 379 -18.94 4.90 4.78
CA PRO A 379 -17.97 3.92 5.29
C PRO A 379 -17.59 2.90 4.21
N ALA A 380 -16.37 2.34 4.32
CA ALA A 380 -15.80 1.44 3.31
C ALA A 380 -16.70 0.24 2.96
N GLU A 381 -17.41 -0.34 3.94
CA GLU A 381 -18.35 -1.44 3.72
C GLU A 381 -19.54 -1.02 2.83
N MET A 382 -20.11 0.18 3.02
CA MET A 382 -21.16 0.72 2.15
C MET A 382 -20.62 1.09 0.77
N LEU A 383 -19.39 1.60 0.68
CA LEU A 383 -18.74 1.88 -0.60
C LEU A 383 -18.36 0.61 -1.37
N ALA A 384 -18.24 -0.55 -0.71
CA ALA A 384 -18.16 -1.85 -1.38
C ALA A 384 -19.53 -2.31 -1.89
N ILE A 385 -20.58 -2.19 -1.06
CA ILE A 385 -21.96 -2.50 -1.44
C ILE A 385 -22.38 -1.72 -2.69
N TYR A 386 -22.24 -0.39 -2.69
CA TYR A 386 -22.70 0.45 -3.81
C TYR A 386 -21.90 0.28 -5.12
N ARG A 387 -20.70 -0.32 -5.10
CA ARG A 387 -19.98 -0.75 -6.32
C ARG A 387 -20.61 -1.98 -6.96
N ARG A 388 -21.35 -2.79 -6.20
CA ARG A 388 -21.86 -4.11 -6.57
C ARG A 388 -23.38 -4.16 -6.75
N MET A 389 -24.14 -3.35 -6.01
CA MET A 389 -25.59 -3.20 -6.13
C MET A 389 -26.06 -1.76 -5.86
N GLY A 390 -27.13 -1.32 -6.52
CA GLY A 390 -27.69 0.02 -6.34
C GLY A 390 -28.64 0.13 -5.14
N SER A 391 -29.37 -0.94 -4.88
CA SER A 391 -30.28 -1.15 -3.75
C SER A 391 -30.57 -2.66 -3.63
N ALA A 392 -31.20 -3.10 -2.54
CA ALA A 392 -31.63 -4.49 -2.38
C ALA A 392 -32.82 -4.63 -1.44
N THR A 393 -33.60 -5.69 -1.61
CA THR A 393 -34.67 -6.09 -0.70
C THR A 393 -34.39 -7.50 -0.16
N LEU A 394 -34.18 -7.58 1.15
CA LEU A 394 -33.80 -8.79 1.88
C LEU A 394 -35.01 -9.31 2.67
N PHE A 395 -34.99 -10.60 3.03
CA PHE A 395 -36.04 -11.27 3.82
C PHE A 395 -37.47 -11.00 3.29
N ASP A 396 -37.73 -11.41 2.04
CA ASP A 396 -38.99 -11.19 1.31
C ASP A 396 -39.46 -9.72 1.25
N GLY A 397 -38.53 -8.77 1.36
CA GLY A 397 -38.79 -7.33 1.34
C GLY A 397 -39.15 -6.72 2.70
N ALA A 398 -39.00 -7.48 3.79
CA ALA A 398 -39.08 -6.92 5.13
C ALA A 398 -37.95 -5.92 5.43
N TRP A 399 -36.79 -6.08 4.78
CA TRP A 399 -35.65 -5.17 4.85
C TRP A 399 -35.39 -4.53 3.49
N ARG A 400 -35.02 -3.24 3.47
CA ARG A 400 -34.68 -2.50 2.24
C ARG A 400 -33.35 -1.76 2.39
N LEU A 401 -32.31 -2.24 1.71
CA LEU A 401 -31.10 -1.46 1.45
C LEU A 401 -31.47 -0.30 0.52
N LEU A 402 -31.25 0.92 0.98
CA LEU A 402 -31.62 2.15 0.29
C LEU A 402 -30.63 2.46 -0.84
N PRO A 403 -31.08 3.06 -1.96
CA PRO A 403 -30.18 3.74 -2.88
C PRO A 403 -29.40 4.86 -2.21
N ASP A 404 -28.16 5.12 -2.65
CA ASP A 404 -27.29 6.24 -2.23
C ASP A 404 -28.07 7.56 -2.07
N ARG A 405 -28.82 7.94 -3.12
CA ARG A 405 -29.70 9.12 -3.20
C ARG A 405 -30.99 9.09 -2.36
N GLU A 406 -31.25 8.01 -1.63
CA GLU A 406 -32.40 7.80 -0.72
C GLU A 406 -31.96 7.50 0.73
N THR A 407 -30.65 7.51 1.00
CA THR A 407 -30.11 7.51 2.36
C THR A 407 -30.60 8.74 3.13
N ARG A 408 -30.73 8.61 4.46
CA ARG A 408 -31.32 9.66 5.32
C ARG A 408 -30.34 10.08 6.40
N HIS A 409 -30.16 11.38 6.61
CA HIS A 409 -29.11 11.92 7.47
C HIS A 409 -29.66 12.86 8.55
N ALA A 410 -29.49 12.47 9.81
CA ALA A 410 -29.94 13.23 10.96
C ALA A 410 -28.92 13.14 12.12
N GLY A 411 -29.13 13.88 13.20
CA GLY A 411 -28.22 13.85 14.35
C GLY A 411 -28.76 14.57 15.57
N PHE A 412 -28.08 14.39 16.71
CA PHE A 412 -28.43 15.10 17.94
C PHE A 412 -27.94 16.56 17.87
N PRO A 413 -28.71 17.57 18.36
CA PRO A 413 -28.36 19.00 18.21
C PRO A 413 -27.00 19.46 18.77
N ARG A 414 -26.34 18.61 19.58
CA ARG A 414 -24.96 18.77 20.09
C ARG A 414 -24.28 17.41 20.28
N GLY A 415 -24.50 16.46 19.37
CA GLY A 415 -24.00 15.09 19.49
C GLY A 415 -23.75 14.45 18.12
N PRO A 416 -23.60 13.12 18.05
CA PRO A 416 -23.29 12.43 16.81
C PRO A 416 -24.37 12.65 15.73
N SER A 417 -23.88 12.81 14.49
CA SER A 417 -24.64 12.66 13.26
C SER A 417 -24.65 11.19 12.83
N MET A 418 -25.67 10.78 12.09
CA MET A 418 -25.85 9.42 11.61
C MET A 418 -26.54 9.37 10.24
N THR A 419 -26.13 8.40 9.43
CA THR A 419 -26.67 8.16 8.09
C THR A 419 -27.32 6.78 8.04
N ALA A 420 -28.62 6.73 7.75
CA ALA A 420 -29.39 5.50 7.59
C ALA A 420 -29.25 4.94 6.17
N TYR A 421 -28.93 3.65 6.07
CA TYR A 421 -28.68 2.95 4.81
C TYR A 421 -29.63 1.77 4.56
N ILE A 422 -30.23 1.18 5.61
CA ILE A 422 -31.13 0.02 5.49
C ILE A 422 -32.37 0.24 6.36
N ASP A 423 -33.56 0.13 5.77
CA ASP A 423 -34.84 0.21 6.50
C ASP A 423 -35.31 -1.17 6.98
N LEU A 424 -35.88 -1.18 8.20
CA LEU A 424 -36.36 -2.35 8.94
C LEU A 424 -37.91 -2.34 9.03
N PRO A 425 -38.56 -3.51 9.20
CA PRO A 425 -40.01 -3.62 9.06
C PRO A 425 -40.83 -2.96 10.20
N ASP A 426 -40.18 -2.54 11.29
CA ASP A 426 -40.78 -1.80 12.41
C ASP A 426 -40.60 -0.27 12.29
N GLY A 427 -40.17 0.21 11.13
CA GLY A 427 -39.90 1.63 10.88
C GLY A 427 -38.72 2.18 11.68
N ARG A 428 -37.76 1.32 12.06
CA ARG A 428 -36.38 1.72 12.35
C ARG A 428 -35.52 1.56 11.09
N SER A 429 -34.28 2.03 11.17
CA SER A 429 -33.26 1.88 10.14
C SER A 429 -31.93 1.48 10.79
N ILE A 430 -31.12 0.68 10.10
CA ILE A 430 -29.69 0.53 10.41
C ILE A 430 -28.97 1.77 9.87
N ALA A 431 -28.20 2.41 10.74
CA ALA A 431 -27.46 3.62 10.46
C ALA A 431 -26.02 3.53 10.94
N GLU A 432 -25.15 4.31 10.30
CA GLU A 432 -23.76 4.50 10.70
C GLU A 432 -23.62 5.79 11.53
N VAL A 433 -22.78 5.76 12.56
CA VAL A 433 -22.30 6.93 13.31
C VAL A 433 -20.78 7.02 13.16
N SER A 434 -20.27 8.09 12.55
CA SER A 434 -18.84 8.40 12.48
C SER A 434 -18.36 9.16 13.73
N GLU A 435 -17.35 8.64 14.44
CA GLU A 435 -16.64 9.35 15.50
C GLU A 435 -15.42 10.12 14.92
N TYR A 436 -15.62 11.40 14.61
CA TYR A 436 -14.62 12.26 13.96
C TYR A 436 -13.26 12.37 14.66
N SER A 437 -13.18 12.09 15.96
CA SER A 437 -11.93 12.14 16.75
C SER A 437 -11.09 10.86 16.64
N THR A 438 -11.69 9.72 16.33
CA THR A 438 -11.01 8.41 16.23
C THR A 438 -10.99 7.84 14.81
N GLY A 439 -11.86 8.34 13.93
CA GLY A 439 -12.11 7.75 12.61
C GLY A 439 -12.95 6.46 12.66
N THR A 440 -13.54 6.13 13.81
CA THR A 440 -14.30 4.89 13.99
C THR A 440 -15.76 5.09 13.60
N SER A 441 -16.26 4.27 12.67
CA SER A 441 -17.70 4.15 12.39
C SER A 441 -18.32 3.07 13.28
N TYR A 442 -19.48 3.37 13.86
CA TYR A 442 -20.29 2.44 14.66
C TYR A 442 -21.65 2.20 13.99
N TRP A 443 -22.12 0.96 14.02
CA TRP A 443 -23.43 0.58 13.49
C TRP A 443 -24.50 0.59 14.57
N VAL A 444 -25.57 1.35 14.33
CA VAL A 444 -26.68 1.58 15.25
C VAL A 444 -28.02 1.28 14.60
N VAL A 445 -29.06 1.14 15.41
CA VAL A 445 -30.45 1.10 14.92
C VAL A 445 -31.24 2.24 15.55
N CYS A 446 -31.81 3.09 14.71
CA CYS A 446 -32.51 4.32 15.09
C CYS A 446 -33.78 4.51 14.24
N ARG A 447 -34.56 5.57 14.48
CA ARG A 447 -35.69 5.96 13.64
C ARG A 447 -35.47 7.36 13.08
N ILE A 448 -35.20 7.43 11.77
CA ILE A 448 -35.07 8.67 11.01
C ILE A 448 -36.26 8.81 10.06
N GLU A 449 -37.15 9.76 10.35
CA GLU A 449 -38.20 10.17 9.42
C GLU A 449 -37.61 11.07 8.33
N ALA A 450 -37.97 10.79 7.08
CA ALA A 450 -37.55 11.60 5.94
C ALA A 450 -38.07 13.04 6.04
N GLY A 451 -37.28 13.97 5.52
CA GLY A 451 -37.74 15.31 5.22
C GLY A 451 -38.99 15.29 4.33
N GLY A 452 -39.90 16.23 4.57
CA GLY A 452 -40.96 16.54 3.60
C GLY A 452 -40.36 16.94 2.24
N PRO A 453 -41.15 16.85 1.14
CA PRO A 453 -40.66 17.27 -0.17
C PRO A 453 -40.19 18.73 -0.14
N PRO A 454 -39.28 19.13 -1.06
CA PRO A 454 -38.94 20.53 -1.21
C PRO A 454 -40.22 21.36 -1.40
N PRO A 455 -40.29 22.57 -0.83
CA PRO A 455 -41.42 23.45 -1.09
C PRO A 455 -41.54 23.75 -2.60
N GLY A 456 -42.72 24.20 -3.03
CA GLY A 456 -43.08 24.30 -4.45
C GLY A 456 -42.07 25.09 -5.30
N PRO A 457 -42.04 24.89 -6.63
CA PRO A 457 -40.92 25.28 -7.51
C PRO A 457 -40.53 26.77 -7.53
N ASP A 458 -41.34 27.66 -6.95
CA ASP A 458 -41.04 29.10 -6.78
C ASP A 458 -40.34 29.44 -5.44
N GLU A 459 -40.25 28.50 -4.48
CA GLU A 459 -39.54 28.69 -3.21
C GLU A 459 -38.09 28.19 -3.29
N TYR A 460 -37.13 29.11 -3.33
CA TYR A 460 -35.70 28.84 -3.16
C TYR A 460 -35.34 28.48 -1.69
N ARG A 461 -35.91 27.40 -1.18
CA ARG A 461 -35.59 26.81 0.13
C ARG A 461 -35.11 25.38 -0.07
N LEU A 462 -34.11 24.98 0.72
CA LEU A 462 -33.76 23.58 0.86
C LEU A 462 -34.97 22.78 1.40
N PRO A 463 -35.11 21.49 1.04
CA PRO A 463 -36.08 20.63 1.71
C PRO A 463 -35.82 20.63 3.22
N PRO A 464 -36.85 20.48 4.07
CA PRO A 464 -36.65 20.29 5.50
C PRO A 464 -35.74 19.07 5.73
N PRO A 465 -34.75 19.15 6.65
CA PRO A 465 -33.83 18.04 6.91
C PRO A 465 -34.56 16.83 7.52
N ASP A 466 -33.97 15.65 7.36
CA ASP A 466 -34.46 14.44 8.00
C ASP A 466 -34.45 14.56 9.53
N ARG A 467 -35.38 13.88 10.19
CA ARG A 467 -35.63 14.02 11.62
C ARG A 467 -35.37 12.72 12.35
N LEU A 468 -34.33 12.73 13.18
CA LEU A 468 -34.12 11.70 14.21
C LEU A 468 -35.27 11.78 15.23
N ILE A 469 -35.94 10.66 15.46
CA ILE A 469 -37.10 10.54 16.37
C ILE A 469 -36.67 10.08 17.77
N ASP A 470 -35.55 9.35 17.85
CA ASP A 470 -34.91 8.98 19.11
C ASP A 470 -34.37 10.25 19.80
N ARG A 471 -34.75 10.44 21.06
CA ARG A 471 -34.57 11.74 21.73
C ARG A 471 -33.25 11.89 22.46
N ARG A 472 -32.56 10.78 22.74
CA ARG A 472 -31.34 10.72 23.56
C ARG A 472 -30.42 9.59 23.07
N PRO A 473 -29.08 9.72 23.14
CA PRO A 473 -28.15 8.65 22.75
C PRO A 473 -28.33 7.34 23.54
N GLU A 474 -28.78 7.40 24.80
CA GLU A 474 -29.06 6.22 25.63
C GLU A 474 -30.22 5.35 25.08
N ASP A 475 -31.11 5.93 24.26
CA ASP A 475 -32.21 5.22 23.63
C ASP A 475 -31.77 4.48 22.34
N VAL A 476 -30.57 4.77 21.82
CA VAL A 476 -30.06 4.25 20.52
C VAL A 476 -29.11 3.06 20.75
N PRO A 477 -29.48 1.82 20.38
CA PRO A 477 -28.61 0.63 20.50
C PRO A 477 -27.46 0.61 19.48
N VAL A 478 -26.32 0.06 19.91
CA VAL A 478 -25.07 -0.07 19.12
C VAL A 478 -24.72 -1.56 18.94
N TYR A 479 -24.32 -1.97 17.74
CA TYR A 479 -24.08 -3.37 17.33
C TYR A 479 -22.64 -3.67 16.89
N GLY A 480 -21.71 -2.74 17.13
CA GLY A 480 -20.28 -2.88 16.79
C GLY A 480 -19.85 -1.99 15.64
N THR A 481 -18.73 -2.32 15.01
CA THR A 481 -18.02 -1.49 14.01
C THR A 481 -17.97 -2.11 12.61
N SER A 482 -18.49 -3.33 12.42
CA SER A 482 -18.61 -3.97 11.09
C SER A 482 -20.06 -4.22 10.70
N LEU A 483 -20.43 -3.73 9.53
CA LEU A 483 -21.68 -4.02 8.83
C LEU A 483 -21.70 -5.47 8.34
N ALA A 484 -20.56 -5.99 7.88
CA ALA A 484 -20.47 -7.36 7.39
C ALA A 484 -20.92 -8.38 8.46
N LEU A 485 -20.40 -8.26 9.69
CA LEU A 485 -20.81 -9.12 10.81
C LEU A 485 -22.30 -8.99 11.17
N LEU A 486 -22.84 -7.76 11.10
CA LEU A 486 -24.26 -7.48 11.36
C LEU A 486 -25.14 -8.17 10.29
N LEU A 487 -24.80 -7.98 9.02
CA LEU A 487 -25.53 -8.54 7.89
C LEU A 487 -25.42 -10.07 7.81
N GLU A 488 -24.24 -10.67 7.98
CA GLU A 488 -24.10 -12.14 8.00
C GLU A 488 -24.94 -12.77 9.13
N THR A 489 -24.89 -12.19 10.33
CA THR A 489 -25.73 -12.63 11.45
C THR A 489 -27.22 -12.54 11.09
N ALA A 490 -27.67 -11.42 10.53
CA ALA A 490 -29.06 -11.26 10.12
C ALA A 490 -29.46 -12.27 9.03
N LEU A 491 -28.60 -12.49 8.02
CA LEU A 491 -28.83 -13.45 6.93
C LEU A 491 -28.98 -14.88 7.47
N ASP A 492 -28.16 -15.28 8.44
CA ASP A 492 -28.25 -16.61 9.07
C ASP A 492 -29.48 -16.79 9.99
N HIS A 493 -30.05 -15.70 10.51
CA HIS A 493 -31.09 -15.73 11.55
C HIS A 493 -32.41 -15.06 11.12
N GLY A 494 -32.61 -14.92 9.80
CA GLY A 494 -33.87 -14.41 9.23
C GLY A 494 -34.20 -12.96 9.61
N GLY A 495 -33.18 -12.14 9.86
CA GLY A 495 -33.31 -10.74 10.28
C GLY A 495 -33.12 -10.49 11.78
N ASP A 496 -32.82 -11.49 12.62
CA ASP A 496 -32.40 -11.26 14.01
C ASP A 496 -30.88 -11.00 14.10
N PHE A 497 -30.52 -9.90 14.76
CA PHE A 497 -29.13 -9.53 15.06
C PHE A 497 -28.97 -8.90 16.46
N GLU A 498 -29.98 -8.95 17.33
CA GLU A 498 -29.91 -8.35 18.68
C GLU A 498 -28.80 -8.97 19.55
N ARG A 499 -28.37 -10.20 19.23
CA ARG A 499 -27.21 -10.86 19.85
C ARG A 499 -25.87 -10.11 19.69
N LEU A 500 -25.75 -9.22 18.71
CA LEU A 500 -24.55 -8.41 18.45
C LEU A 500 -24.54 -7.08 19.22
N ARG A 501 -25.58 -6.78 19.98
CA ARG A 501 -25.71 -5.49 20.68
C ARG A 501 -24.63 -5.32 21.75
N VAL A 502 -23.64 -4.47 21.47
CA VAL A 502 -22.54 -4.14 22.39
C VAL A 502 -22.90 -3.04 23.39
N GLY A 503 -23.97 -2.26 23.16
CA GLY A 503 -24.42 -1.25 24.11
C GLY A 503 -25.44 -0.26 23.58
N THR A 504 -25.22 1.00 23.93
CA THR A 504 -26.04 2.19 23.62
C THR A 504 -25.13 3.38 23.35
N LEU A 505 -25.57 4.33 22.53
CA LEU A 505 -24.71 5.34 21.90
C LEU A 505 -24.12 6.37 22.88
N ASP A 506 -24.72 6.52 24.08
CA ASP A 506 -24.17 7.31 25.19
C ASP A 506 -22.78 6.85 25.66
N ARG A 507 -22.40 5.59 25.37
CA ARG A 507 -21.13 5.00 25.80
C ARG A 507 -19.99 5.15 24.79
N PHE A 508 -20.30 5.61 23.57
CA PHE A 508 -19.41 5.65 22.41
C PHE A 508 -19.36 7.06 21.80
N GLY A 509 -19.09 8.04 22.65
CA GLY A 509 -18.84 9.43 22.27
C GLY A 509 -17.83 10.08 23.20
N PRO A 510 -17.42 11.34 22.92
CA PRO A 510 -16.43 12.03 23.71
C PRO A 510 -16.90 12.22 25.16
N ARG A 511 -16.06 11.82 26.11
CA ARG A 511 -16.18 12.21 27.52
C ARG A 511 -15.74 13.67 27.66
N GLU A 512 -16.48 14.45 28.45
CA GLU A 512 -16.10 15.82 28.86
C GLU A 512 -14.81 15.84 29.69
#